data_AF-A0A4Q3SPI1-F1
#
_entry.id   AF-A0A4Q3SPI1-F1
#
_cell.length_a   1.000
_cell.length_b   1.000
_cell.length_c   1.000
_cell.angle_alpha   90.00
_cell.angle_beta   90.00
_cell.angle_gamma   90.00
#
_symmetry.space_group_name_H-M   'P 1'
#
loop_
_entity.id
_entity.type
_entity.pdbx_description
1 polymer ?
#
loop_
_entity_poly.entity_id
_entity_poly.type
_entity_poly.pdbx_seq_one_letter_code
_entity_poly.pdbx_strand_id
1 'polypeptide(L)'
;MRYLILLLVLGIAGCDLEQTAEDKNAPARLDSLFREYYNFKKQINPIEATKAGFSEYNAQLQNYISAPYQTGLKEQYVKFLNALAGFDSASVSPAQWMSRGVMEWDCKIKLEGLNSPLITVASPMFDMPAFELMPLNQMQSLNLYFSQLAGGESIQPFNSVTDYDNWLRRVNVYLDFLDTAMFKMNIGIEKGITLPKVIINKMIPQIAVFANTA
;
A
#
# COMPACT_ATOMS: atom_id res chain seq x y z
N MET A 1 -42.20 -43.69 40.03
CA MET A 1 -42.65 -43.21 38.69
C MET A 1 -41.61 -42.22 38.19
N ARG A 2 -40.59 -42.68 37.47
CA ARG A 2 -40.54 -42.65 35.99
C ARG A 2 -40.70 -41.22 35.45
N TYR A 3 -39.58 -40.50 35.30
CA TYR A 3 -39.45 -39.47 34.28
C TYR A 3 -38.21 -39.77 33.45
N LEU A 4 -38.46 -39.90 32.16
CA LEU A 4 -37.64 -40.45 31.10
C LEU A 4 -36.67 -39.35 30.61
N ILE A 5 -35.36 -39.59 30.67
CA ILE A 5 -34.36 -38.74 30.04
C ILE A 5 -34.41 -39.01 28.54
N LEU A 6 -34.83 -38.04 27.74
CA LEU A 6 -34.79 -38.10 26.27
C LEU A 6 -33.56 -37.30 25.78
N LEU A 7 -32.48 -38.03 25.50
CA LEU A 7 -31.29 -37.53 24.82
C LEU A 7 -31.60 -37.37 23.33
N LEU A 8 -31.75 -36.13 22.86
CA LEU A 8 -31.85 -35.80 21.45
C LEU A 8 -30.43 -35.70 20.87
N VAL A 9 -29.94 -36.79 20.28
CA VAL A 9 -28.69 -36.79 19.50
C VAL A 9 -28.99 -36.16 18.15
N LEU A 10 -28.61 -34.89 17.96
CA LEU A 10 -28.54 -34.29 16.63
C LEU A 10 -27.33 -34.89 15.90
N GLY A 11 -27.61 -35.72 14.89
CA GLY A 11 -26.60 -36.17 13.93
C GLY A 11 -26.09 -34.98 13.14
N ILE A 12 -24.82 -34.64 13.35
CA ILE A 12 -24.08 -33.74 12.45
C ILE A 12 -23.84 -34.59 11.19
N ALA A 13 -24.64 -34.36 10.16
CA ALA A 13 -24.31 -34.83 8.82
C ALA A 13 -22.99 -34.17 8.44
N GLY A 14 -21.92 -34.97 8.47
CA GLY A 14 -20.62 -34.59 7.93
C GLY A 14 -20.83 -34.21 6.47
N CYS A 15 -20.58 -32.95 6.14
CA CYS A 15 -20.33 -32.55 4.79
C CYS A 15 -18.99 -33.21 4.44
N ASP A 16 -19.01 -34.25 3.61
CA ASP A 16 -17.80 -34.69 2.93
C ASP A 16 -17.30 -33.48 2.15
N LEU A 17 -16.29 -32.81 2.72
CA LEU A 17 -15.41 -31.98 1.94
C LEU A 17 -14.72 -32.94 0.99
N GLU A 18 -15.30 -33.11 -0.20
CA GLU A 18 -14.58 -33.60 -1.36
C GLU A 18 -13.29 -32.77 -1.43
N GLN A 19 -12.20 -33.37 -0.98
CA GLN A 19 -10.87 -32.96 -1.37
C GLN A 19 -10.84 -33.14 -2.88
N THR A 20 -11.18 -32.07 -3.57
CA THR A 20 -10.87 -31.89 -4.98
C THR A 20 -9.37 -32.05 -5.06
N ALA A 21 -8.95 -33.21 -5.56
CA ALA A 21 -7.56 -33.48 -5.87
C ALA A 21 -7.03 -32.29 -6.69
N GLU A 22 -5.98 -31.64 -6.17
CA GLU A 22 -5.24 -30.63 -6.91
C GLU A 22 -4.78 -31.24 -8.22
N ASP A 23 -5.49 -30.90 -9.29
CA ASP A 23 -5.11 -31.23 -10.64
C ASP A 23 -3.82 -30.48 -10.94
N LYS A 24 -2.71 -31.21 -10.95
CA LYS A 24 -1.35 -30.70 -11.21
C LYS A 24 -1.17 -30.14 -12.63
N ASN A 25 -2.23 -30.13 -13.46
CA ASN A 25 -2.29 -29.48 -14.77
C ASN A 25 -3.52 -28.56 -14.98
N ALA A 26 -4.32 -28.27 -13.94
CA ALA A 26 -5.33 -27.21 -14.01
C ALA A 26 -4.64 -25.84 -14.17
N PRO A 27 -5.25 -24.84 -14.83
CA PRO A 27 -4.61 -23.56 -15.03
C PRO A 27 -4.35 -22.91 -13.67
N ALA A 28 -3.10 -22.98 -13.22
CA ALA A 28 -2.54 -22.28 -12.06
C ALA A 28 -2.53 -20.74 -12.22
N ARG A 29 -3.49 -20.17 -12.97
CA ARG A 29 -3.27 -18.97 -13.77
C ARG A 29 -3.78 -17.65 -13.16
N LEU A 30 -5.03 -17.52 -12.68
CA LEU A 30 -5.58 -16.20 -12.27
C LEU A 30 -5.55 -15.92 -10.76
N ASP A 31 -5.90 -16.88 -9.91
CA ASP A 31 -5.91 -16.66 -8.45
C ASP A 31 -4.50 -16.44 -7.88
N SER A 32 -3.48 -17.05 -8.50
CA SER A 32 -2.08 -16.74 -8.18
C SER A 32 -1.76 -15.28 -8.50
N LEU A 33 -2.22 -14.78 -9.65
CA LEU A 33 -2.02 -13.39 -10.05
C LEU A 33 -2.68 -12.41 -9.08
N PHE A 34 -3.87 -12.74 -8.56
CA PHE A 34 -4.53 -11.96 -7.52
C PHE A 34 -3.73 -11.95 -6.21
N ARG A 35 -3.17 -13.09 -5.79
CA ARG A 35 -2.30 -13.16 -4.60
C ARG A 35 -1.01 -12.36 -4.78
N GLU A 36 -0.39 -12.47 -5.96
CA GLU A 36 0.80 -11.69 -6.30
C GLU A 36 0.51 -10.19 -6.29
N TYR A 37 -0.63 -9.76 -6.85
CA TYR A 37 -1.05 -8.38 -6.81
C TYR A 37 -1.32 -7.89 -5.38
N TYR A 38 -1.97 -8.72 -4.55
CA TYR A 38 -2.20 -8.41 -3.14
C TYR A 38 -0.89 -8.30 -2.34
N ASN A 39 0.11 -9.11 -2.65
CA ASN A 39 1.44 -9.00 -2.04
C ASN A 39 2.18 -7.75 -2.52
N PHE A 40 2.13 -7.46 -3.81
CA PHE A 40 2.66 -6.22 -4.37
C PHE A 40 2.06 -4.98 -3.70
N LYS A 41 0.72 -4.92 -3.51
CA LYS A 41 0.06 -3.79 -2.83
C LYS A 41 0.57 -3.57 -1.41
N LYS A 42 0.90 -4.63 -0.67
CA LYS A 42 1.52 -4.51 0.67
C LYS A 42 2.95 -3.98 0.59
N GLN A 43 3.76 -4.46 -0.36
CA GLN A 43 5.16 -4.05 -0.53
C GLN A 43 5.30 -2.57 -0.89
N ILE A 44 4.43 -2.06 -1.76
CA ILE A 44 4.42 -0.65 -2.17
C ILE A 44 3.76 0.26 -1.12
N ASN A 45 3.17 -0.34 -0.09
CA ASN A 45 2.50 0.37 0.99
C ASN A 45 2.74 -0.31 2.35
N PRO A 46 3.98 -0.27 2.85
CA PRO A 46 4.33 -0.96 4.09
C PRO A 46 3.64 -0.37 5.32
N ILE A 47 3.26 0.92 5.27
CA ILE A 47 2.51 1.60 6.33
C ILE A 47 1.10 1.01 6.46
N GLU A 48 0.33 0.92 5.37
CA GLU A 48 -1.00 0.31 5.47
C GLU A 48 -0.90 -1.20 5.71
N ALA A 49 0.14 -1.87 5.25
CA ALA A 49 0.38 -3.26 5.60
C ALA A 49 0.57 -3.43 7.12
N THR A 50 1.36 -2.55 7.75
CA THR A 50 1.52 -2.51 9.21
C THR A 50 0.18 -2.28 9.91
N LYS A 51 -0.58 -1.29 9.44
CA LYS A 51 -1.92 -0.97 9.97
C LYS A 51 -2.91 -2.12 9.85
N ALA A 52 -2.79 -2.92 8.79
CA ALA A 52 -3.58 -4.13 8.57
C ALA A 52 -3.09 -5.34 9.38
N GLY A 53 -2.03 -5.20 10.18
CA GLY A 53 -1.50 -6.25 11.06
C GLY A 53 -0.36 -7.09 10.48
N PHE A 54 0.16 -6.74 9.30
CA PHE A 54 1.31 -7.42 8.68
C PHE A 54 2.63 -6.90 9.27
N SER A 55 3.06 -7.52 10.36
CA SER A 55 4.23 -7.08 11.14
C SER A 55 5.55 -7.18 10.38
N GLU A 56 5.63 -7.98 9.32
CA GLU A 56 6.82 -8.09 8.46
C GLU A 56 7.15 -6.77 7.71
N TYR A 57 6.21 -5.82 7.67
CA TYR A 57 6.38 -4.49 7.09
C TYR A 57 6.73 -3.40 8.12
N ASN A 58 6.83 -3.74 9.41
CA ASN A 58 7.12 -2.77 10.49
C ASN A 58 8.47 -2.07 10.32
N ALA A 59 9.41 -2.69 9.63
CA ALA A 59 10.73 -2.12 9.33
C ALA A 59 10.77 -1.30 8.04
N GLN A 60 9.70 -1.35 7.23
CA GLN A 60 9.71 -0.90 5.85
C GLN A 60 9.01 0.46 5.72
N LEU A 61 9.58 1.30 4.87
CA LEU A 61 9.04 2.55 4.38
C LEU A 61 9.45 2.68 2.91
N GLN A 62 8.71 3.45 2.11
CA GLN A 62 9.04 3.66 0.71
C GLN A 62 9.25 5.14 0.42
N ASN A 63 10.33 5.47 -0.29
CA ASN A 63 10.52 6.77 -0.90
C ASN A 63 9.75 6.83 -2.23
N TYR A 64 8.44 7.07 -2.10
CA TYR A 64 7.49 6.92 -3.21
C TYR A 64 7.62 7.98 -4.31
N ILE A 65 8.35 9.06 -4.05
CA ILE A 65 8.62 10.14 -5.01
C ILE A 65 9.97 9.98 -5.74
N SER A 66 10.72 8.92 -5.44
CA SER A 66 11.97 8.64 -6.13
C SER A 66 11.72 8.06 -7.52
N ALA A 67 12.56 8.44 -8.48
CA ALA A 67 12.46 7.95 -9.85
C ALA A 67 12.60 6.41 -9.96
N PRO A 68 13.53 5.74 -9.25
CA PRO A 68 13.62 4.28 -9.27
C PRO A 68 12.35 3.61 -8.78
N TYR A 69 11.75 4.13 -7.68
CA TYR A 69 10.52 3.57 -7.13
C TYR A 69 9.36 3.67 -8.12
N GLN A 70 9.13 4.86 -8.70
CA GLN A 70 8.05 5.05 -9.67
C GLN A 70 8.25 4.24 -10.95
N THR A 71 9.50 4.08 -11.40
CA THR A 71 9.82 3.23 -12.56
C THR A 71 9.45 1.78 -12.26
N GLY A 72 9.87 1.25 -11.11
CA GLY A 72 9.50 -0.10 -10.67
C GLY A 72 7.98 -0.29 -10.54
N LEU A 73 7.24 0.72 -10.05
CA LEU A 73 5.78 0.66 -10.04
C LEU A 73 5.20 0.53 -11.45
N LYS A 74 5.65 1.36 -12.40
CA LYS A 74 5.17 1.32 -13.80
C LYS A 74 5.42 -0.05 -14.43
N GLU A 75 6.62 -0.58 -14.27
CA GLU A 75 7.01 -1.90 -14.79
C GLU A 75 6.11 -3.00 -14.21
N GLN A 76 5.86 -2.97 -12.91
CA GLN A 76 5.02 -3.97 -12.25
C GLN A 76 3.56 -3.87 -12.68
N TYR A 77 2.98 -2.66 -12.79
CA TYR A 77 1.61 -2.49 -13.30
C TYR A 77 1.48 -2.96 -14.74
N VAL A 78 2.46 -2.67 -15.61
CA VAL A 78 2.49 -3.20 -16.99
C VAL A 78 2.58 -4.72 -17.00
N LYS A 79 3.42 -5.32 -16.15
CA LYS A 79 3.53 -6.77 -16.00
C LYS A 79 2.19 -7.40 -15.62
N PHE A 80 1.47 -6.82 -14.65
CA PHE A 80 0.16 -7.30 -14.24
C PHE A 80 -0.88 -7.18 -15.36
N LEU A 81 -0.92 -6.05 -16.08
CA LEU A 81 -1.82 -5.87 -17.23
C LEU A 81 -1.57 -6.89 -18.34
N ASN A 82 -0.30 -7.15 -18.66
CA ASN A 82 0.08 -8.16 -19.66
C ASN A 82 -0.32 -9.57 -19.22
N ALA A 83 -0.19 -9.90 -17.93
CA ALA A 83 -0.64 -11.18 -17.40
C ALA A 83 -2.18 -11.31 -17.49
N LEU A 84 -2.92 -10.25 -17.14
CA LEU A 84 -4.39 -10.23 -17.21
C LEU A 84 -4.95 -10.36 -18.65
N ALA A 85 -4.17 -9.98 -19.67
CA ALA A 85 -4.55 -10.12 -21.07
C ALA A 85 -4.61 -11.59 -21.55
N GLY A 86 -4.00 -12.52 -20.83
CA GLY A 86 -4.03 -13.95 -21.15
C GLY A 86 -5.33 -14.68 -20.75
N PHE A 87 -6.31 -13.98 -20.16
CA PHE A 87 -7.56 -14.56 -19.67
C PHE A 87 -8.76 -14.06 -20.46
N ASP A 88 -9.65 -14.99 -20.81
CA ASP A 88 -10.94 -14.70 -21.42
C ASP A 88 -12.10 -15.11 -20.50
N SER A 89 -13.26 -14.47 -20.69
CA SER A 89 -14.51 -14.72 -19.97
C SER A 89 -14.96 -16.18 -20.02
N ALA A 90 -14.70 -16.91 -21.11
CA ALA A 90 -15.01 -18.33 -21.21
C ALA A 90 -14.04 -19.24 -20.43
N SER A 91 -12.89 -18.71 -20.00
CA SER A 91 -11.82 -19.47 -19.33
C SER A 91 -11.79 -19.35 -17.81
N VAL A 92 -12.67 -18.52 -17.23
CA VAL A 92 -12.71 -18.23 -15.78
C VAL A 92 -14.16 -18.16 -15.28
N SER A 93 -14.35 -18.23 -13.96
CA SER A 93 -15.68 -18.04 -13.38
C SER A 93 -16.16 -16.58 -13.53
N PRO A 94 -17.48 -16.31 -13.49
CA PRO A 94 -18.00 -14.94 -13.51
C PRO A 94 -17.44 -14.04 -12.38
N ALA A 95 -17.21 -14.61 -11.20
CA ALA A 95 -16.60 -13.89 -10.08
C ALA A 95 -15.15 -13.52 -10.39
N GLN A 96 -14.35 -14.46 -10.90
CA GLN A 96 -12.97 -14.19 -11.33
C GLN A 96 -12.91 -13.20 -12.48
N TRP A 97 -13.85 -13.25 -13.43
CA TRP A 97 -13.94 -12.28 -14.51
C TRP A 97 -14.16 -10.86 -14.00
N MET A 98 -15.06 -10.70 -13.02
CA MET A 98 -15.29 -9.42 -12.35
C MET A 98 -14.04 -8.94 -11.60
N SER A 99 -13.44 -9.79 -10.76
CA SER A 99 -12.22 -9.45 -10.02
C SER A 99 -11.05 -9.10 -10.93
N ARG A 100 -10.89 -9.80 -12.06
CA ARG A 100 -9.94 -9.47 -13.13
C ARG A 100 -10.19 -8.06 -13.65
N GLY A 101 -11.43 -7.72 -13.96
CA GLY A 101 -11.82 -6.38 -14.43
C GLY A 101 -11.49 -5.27 -13.42
N VAL A 102 -11.75 -5.50 -12.13
CA VAL A 102 -11.39 -4.55 -11.07
C VAL A 102 -9.87 -4.36 -10.97
N MET A 103 -9.09 -5.45 -11.03
CA MET A 103 -7.63 -5.37 -10.99
C MET A 103 -7.07 -4.67 -12.23
N GLU A 104 -7.63 -4.93 -13.41
CA GLU A 104 -7.26 -4.26 -14.66
C GLU A 104 -7.51 -2.74 -14.58
N TRP A 105 -8.69 -2.33 -14.07
CA TRP A 105 -9.01 -0.93 -13.86
C TRP A 105 -8.06 -0.26 -12.85
N ASP A 106 -7.78 -0.92 -11.71
CA ASP A 106 -6.84 -0.41 -10.70
C ASP A 106 -5.47 -0.18 -11.34
N CYS A 107 -4.90 -1.19 -12.00
CA CYS A 107 -3.59 -1.07 -12.67
C CYS A 107 -3.55 0.05 -13.72
N LYS A 108 -4.60 0.19 -14.54
CA LYS A 108 -4.68 1.24 -15.56
C LYS A 108 -4.69 2.64 -14.95
N ILE A 109 -5.53 2.87 -13.94
CA ILE A 109 -5.62 4.17 -13.26
C ILE A 109 -4.30 4.53 -12.56
N LYS A 110 -3.64 3.57 -11.91
CA LYS A 110 -2.32 3.82 -11.29
C LYS A 110 -1.25 4.14 -12.33
N LEU A 111 -1.22 3.40 -13.44
CA LEU A 111 -0.25 3.62 -14.50
C LEU A 111 -0.45 4.97 -15.20
N GLU A 112 -1.70 5.37 -15.42
CA GLU A 112 -2.05 6.70 -15.93
C GLU A 112 -1.52 7.80 -15.00
N GLY A 113 -1.80 7.70 -13.69
CA GLY A 113 -1.31 8.66 -12.69
C GLY A 113 0.22 8.74 -12.59
N LEU A 114 0.92 7.61 -12.74
CA LEU A 114 2.39 7.55 -12.76
C LEU A 114 2.99 8.14 -14.05
N ASN A 115 2.26 8.16 -15.15
CA ASN A 115 2.70 8.76 -16.42
C ASN A 115 2.26 10.21 -16.61
N SER A 116 1.37 10.72 -15.76
CA SER A 116 0.97 12.12 -15.76
C SER A 116 2.17 13.05 -15.51
N PRO A 117 2.32 14.18 -16.24
CA PRO A 117 3.40 15.17 -16.01
C PRO A 117 3.31 15.84 -14.64
N LEU A 118 2.10 15.96 -14.11
CA LEU A 118 1.87 16.23 -12.70
C LEU A 118 1.73 14.85 -12.06
N ILE A 119 2.87 14.20 -11.79
CA ILE A 119 2.86 12.86 -11.23
C ILE A 119 2.12 12.93 -9.90
N THR A 120 1.07 12.13 -9.84
CA THR A 120 0.13 12.05 -8.75
C THR A 120 0.42 10.81 -7.93
N VAL A 121 1.48 10.81 -7.14
CA VAL A 121 1.70 9.75 -6.15
C VAL A 121 0.77 10.00 -4.98
N ALA A 122 -0.40 9.37 -5.04
CA ALA A 122 -1.25 9.22 -3.88
C ALA A 122 -0.41 8.77 -2.70
N SER A 123 -0.71 9.34 -1.54
CA SER A 123 -0.43 8.62 -0.31
C SER A 123 -0.79 7.15 -0.54
N PRO A 124 0.06 6.21 -0.12
CA PRO A 124 -0.31 4.81 -0.14
C PRO A 124 -1.69 4.57 0.52
N MET A 125 -2.09 5.47 1.43
CA MET A 125 -3.30 5.41 2.22
C MET A 125 -4.60 5.80 1.47
N PHE A 126 -4.57 6.53 0.34
CA PHE A 126 -5.81 7.14 -0.20
C PHE A 126 -5.97 7.28 -1.72
N ASP A 127 -5.12 6.71 -2.57
CA ASP A 127 -5.41 6.62 -4.02
C ASP A 127 -5.80 7.95 -4.72
N MET A 128 -5.36 9.09 -4.18
CA MET A 128 -5.70 10.45 -4.65
C MET A 128 -4.52 11.19 -5.27
N PRO A 129 -4.75 12.22 -6.10
CA PRO A 129 -3.68 12.81 -6.88
C PRO A 129 -2.66 13.61 -6.04
N ALA A 130 -1.41 13.15 -5.87
CA ALA A 130 -0.40 13.91 -5.08
C ALA A 130 0.94 14.21 -5.78
N PHE A 131 1.34 15.47 -5.64
CA PHE A 131 2.34 16.18 -6.41
C PHE A 131 3.77 15.71 -6.13
N GLU A 132 4.41 15.01 -7.06
CA GLU A 132 5.83 14.65 -6.95
C GLU A 132 6.73 15.88 -6.70
N LEU A 133 6.41 17.03 -7.31
CA LEU A 133 7.15 18.29 -7.14
C LEU A 133 6.70 19.12 -5.93
N MET A 134 5.61 18.73 -5.25
CA MET A 134 5.13 19.34 -4.01
C MET A 134 4.77 18.25 -3.00
N PRO A 135 5.74 17.38 -2.62
CA PRO A 135 5.50 16.16 -1.86
C PRO A 135 5.11 16.39 -0.40
N LEU A 136 5.28 17.62 0.08
CA LEU A 136 4.89 18.06 1.42
C LEU A 136 3.76 19.07 1.30
N ASN A 137 2.71 18.92 2.12
CA ASN A 137 1.68 19.95 2.29
C ASN A 137 1.19 19.99 3.74
N GLN A 138 0.34 20.96 4.07
CA GLN A 138 -0.09 21.21 5.46
C GLN A 138 -1.07 20.16 6.03
N MET A 139 -1.70 19.34 5.19
CA MET A 139 -2.80 18.44 5.60
C MET A 139 -2.48 16.96 5.43
N GLN A 140 -1.75 16.58 4.38
CA GLN A 140 -1.59 15.20 3.94
C GLN A 140 -0.25 15.01 3.23
N SER A 141 0.76 14.55 3.96
CA SER A 141 2.06 14.14 3.41
C SER A 141 2.76 13.18 4.36
N LEU A 142 3.76 12.46 3.86
CA LEU A 142 4.44 11.42 4.64
C LEU A 142 5.02 11.95 5.94
N ASN A 143 5.56 13.17 5.97
CA ASN A 143 6.12 13.77 7.18
C ASN A 143 5.09 13.84 8.33
N LEU A 144 3.83 14.17 8.05
CA LEU A 144 2.78 14.25 9.06
C LEU A 144 2.48 12.88 9.66
N TYR A 145 2.44 11.85 8.80
CA TYR A 145 2.20 10.48 9.23
C TYR A 145 3.41 9.89 9.95
N PHE A 146 4.62 10.19 9.49
CA PHE A 146 5.87 9.74 10.10
C PHE A 146 5.99 10.24 11.54
N SER A 147 5.61 11.49 11.80
CA SER A 147 5.55 12.03 13.16
C SER A 147 4.55 11.29 14.05
N GLN A 148 3.40 10.87 13.52
CA GLN A 148 2.42 10.07 14.27
C GLN A 148 2.97 8.67 14.59
N LEU A 149 3.68 8.04 13.64
CA LEU A 149 4.35 6.76 13.87
C LEU A 149 5.43 6.88 14.96
N ALA A 150 6.19 7.97 14.96
CA ALA A 150 7.28 8.21 15.91
C ALA A 150 6.79 8.35 17.37
N GLY A 151 5.54 8.78 17.57
CA GLY A 151 4.97 8.99 18.91
C GLY A 151 4.70 7.70 19.70
N GLY A 152 4.79 6.52 19.07
CA GLY A 152 4.63 5.21 19.74
C GLY A 152 3.23 4.84 20.22
N GLU A 153 2.28 5.77 20.14
CA GLU A 153 0.85 5.53 20.45
C GLU A 153 0.04 5.06 19.22
N SER A 154 0.68 4.92 18.06
CA SER A 154 0.05 4.56 16.78
C SER A 154 0.35 3.11 16.37
N ILE A 155 0.44 2.82 15.07
CA ILE A 155 0.61 1.48 14.51
C ILE A 155 2.06 0.95 14.58
N GLN A 156 3.06 1.81 14.86
CA GLN A 156 4.44 1.39 15.05
C GLN A 156 4.61 0.90 16.50
N PRO A 157 4.95 -0.38 16.74
CA PRO A 157 5.25 -0.86 18.08
C PRO A 157 6.58 -0.29 18.57
N PHE A 158 6.74 -0.20 19.90
CA PHE A 158 7.98 0.14 20.62
C PHE A 158 8.14 -0.69 21.90
N ASN A 159 7.81 -1.98 21.82
CA ASN A 159 7.75 -2.87 22.99
C ASN A 159 8.99 -3.74 23.16
N SER A 160 9.84 -3.84 22.13
CA SER A 160 11.00 -4.73 22.09
C SER A 160 12.18 -4.08 21.37
N VAL A 161 13.40 -4.57 21.58
CA VAL A 161 14.61 -4.11 20.86
C VAL A 161 14.41 -4.16 19.35
N THR A 162 13.81 -5.25 18.84
CA THR A 162 13.48 -5.40 17.42
C THR A 162 12.57 -4.29 16.89
N ASP A 163 11.64 -3.80 17.71
CA ASP A 163 10.74 -2.71 17.31
C ASP A 163 11.49 -1.38 17.16
N TYR A 164 12.45 -1.11 18.04
CA TYR A 164 13.35 0.04 17.90
C TYR A 164 14.25 -0.10 16.66
N ASP A 165 14.79 -1.28 16.39
CA ASP A 165 15.58 -1.53 15.17
C ASP A 165 14.75 -1.34 13.90
N ASN A 166 13.51 -1.82 13.90
CA ASN A 166 12.55 -1.62 12.81
C ASN A 166 12.25 -0.13 12.60
N TRP A 167 12.07 0.62 13.69
CA TRP A 167 11.86 2.06 13.62
C TRP A 167 13.08 2.79 13.02
N LEU A 168 14.29 2.47 13.47
CA LEU A 168 15.52 3.08 12.94
C LEU A 168 15.67 2.83 11.42
N ARG A 169 15.27 1.66 10.93
CA ARG A 169 15.24 1.38 9.48
C ARG A 169 14.26 2.29 8.74
N ARG A 170 13.07 2.55 9.31
CA ARG A 170 12.12 3.53 8.75
C ARG A 170 12.68 4.94 8.75
N VAL A 171 13.39 5.34 9.82
CA VAL A 171 14.06 6.65 9.92
C VAL A 171 15.07 6.83 8.79
N ASN A 172 15.91 5.84 8.51
CA ASN A 172 16.88 5.92 7.41
C ASN A 172 16.19 6.19 6.06
N VAL A 173 15.14 5.43 5.73
CA VAL A 173 14.40 5.65 4.46
C VAL A 173 13.66 6.99 4.46
N TYR A 174 13.19 7.46 5.62
CA TYR A 174 12.53 8.76 5.73
C TYR A 174 13.50 9.92 5.47
N LEU A 175 14.75 9.82 5.92
CA LEU A 175 15.79 10.79 5.61
C LEU A 175 16.05 10.86 4.10
N ASP A 176 16.18 9.71 3.43
CA ASP A 176 16.31 9.66 1.95
C ASP A 176 15.10 10.28 1.24
N PHE A 177 13.90 10.08 1.79
CA PHE A 177 12.68 10.71 1.29
C PHE A 177 12.73 12.24 1.44
N LEU A 178 13.21 12.77 2.58
CA LEU A 178 13.33 14.21 2.79
C LEU A 178 14.31 14.86 1.81
N ASP A 179 15.46 14.23 1.57
CA ASP A 179 16.42 14.70 0.56
C ASP A 179 15.81 14.71 -0.84
N THR A 180 15.07 13.65 -1.18
CA THR A 180 14.34 13.57 -2.45
C THR A 180 13.25 14.66 -2.53
N ALA A 181 12.54 14.92 -1.44
CA ALA A 181 11.51 15.94 -1.38
C ALA A 181 12.10 17.33 -1.62
N MET A 182 13.22 17.66 -0.96
CA MET A 182 13.93 18.92 -1.18
C MET A 182 14.38 19.08 -2.64
N PHE A 183 14.97 18.03 -3.22
CA PHE A 183 15.38 18.03 -4.62
C PHE A 183 14.20 18.25 -5.58
N LYS A 184 13.10 17.52 -5.40
CA LYS A 184 11.89 17.64 -6.24
C LYS A 184 11.20 19.00 -6.08
N MET A 185 11.18 19.56 -4.88
CA MET A 185 10.62 20.89 -4.62
C MET A 185 11.44 21.99 -5.31
N ASN A 186 12.78 21.87 -5.35
CA ASN A 186 13.63 22.82 -6.10
C ASN A 186 13.33 22.77 -7.60
N ILE A 187 13.16 21.57 -8.18
CA ILE A 187 12.68 21.42 -9.57
C ILE A 187 11.28 22.03 -9.73
N GLY A 188 10.40 21.86 -8.75
CA GLY A 188 9.09 22.49 -8.73
C GLY A 188 9.16 24.02 -8.81
N ILE A 189 10.05 24.64 -8.04
CA ILE A 189 10.30 26.09 -8.08
C ILE A 189 10.75 26.55 -9.47
N GLU A 190 11.72 25.86 -10.08
CA GLU A 190 12.21 26.18 -11.44
C GLU A 190 11.11 26.09 -12.49
N LYS A 191 10.16 25.16 -12.31
CA LYS A 191 9.03 24.94 -13.22
C LYS A 191 7.79 25.79 -12.90
N GLY A 192 7.81 26.59 -11.83
CA GLY A 192 6.65 27.34 -11.35
C GLY A 192 5.53 26.45 -10.80
N ILE A 193 5.84 25.21 -10.42
CA ILE A 193 4.91 24.23 -9.83
C ILE A 193 5.17 24.20 -8.32
N THR A 194 4.54 25.12 -7.60
CA THR A 194 4.70 25.31 -6.16
C THR A 194 3.36 25.48 -5.46
N LEU A 195 3.30 25.14 -4.17
CA LEU A 195 2.09 25.40 -3.38
C LEU A 195 1.87 26.91 -3.23
N PRO A 196 0.61 27.36 -3.03
CA PRO A 196 0.34 28.77 -2.76
C PRO A 196 1.11 29.26 -1.53
N LYS A 197 1.60 30.50 -1.58
CA LYS A 197 2.38 31.13 -0.50
C LYS A 197 1.71 31.04 0.88
N VAL A 198 0.38 31.18 0.93
CA VAL A 198 -0.40 31.07 2.17
C VAL A 198 -0.27 29.69 2.82
N ILE A 199 -0.18 28.62 2.02
CA ILE A 199 0.00 27.25 2.50
C ILE A 199 1.43 27.05 3.01
N ILE A 200 2.43 27.49 2.24
CA ILE A 200 3.85 27.40 2.65
C ILE A 200 4.10 28.12 3.98
N ASN A 201 3.54 29.33 4.15
CA ASN A 201 3.67 30.08 5.39
C ASN A 201 3.09 29.35 6.62
N LYS A 202 2.07 28.49 6.43
CA LYS A 202 1.51 27.65 7.50
C LYS A 202 2.35 26.40 7.75
N MET A 203 2.97 25.86 6.72
CA MET A 203 3.82 24.67 6.83
C MET A 203 5.12 24.95 7.59
N ILE A 204 5.75 26.12 7.39
CA ILE A 204 7.03 26.45 8.06
C ILE A 204 6.97 26.24 9.59
N PRO A 205 6.03 26.86 10.34
CA PRO A 205 5.95 26.62 11.78
C PRO A 205 5.55 25.18 12.12
N GLN A 206 4.73 24.52 11.31
CA GLN A 206 4.36 23.11 11.52
C GLN A 206 5.59 22.19 11.43
N ILE A 207 6.46 22.41 10.43
CA ILE A 207 7.69 21.64 10.26
C ILE A 207 8.70 21.95 11.37
N ALA A 208 8.79 23.23 11.78
CA ALA A 208 9.69 23.64 12.85
C ALA A 208 9.41 22.95 14.19
N VAL A 209 8.15 22.61 14.48
CA VAL A 209 7.81 21.81 15.67
C VAL A 209 8.52 20.46 15.64
N PHE A 210 8.57 19.77 14.50
CA PHE A 210 9.23 18.46 14.38
C PHE A 210 10.76 18.54 14.48
N ALA A 211 11.36 19.67 14.11
CA ALA A 211 12.81 19.83 14.12
C ALA A 211 13.36 20.32 15.47
N ASN A 212 12.56 21.08 16.23
CA ASN A 212 13.02 21.80 17.43
C ASN A 212 12.60 21.15 18.76
N THR A 213 11.74 20.13 18.75
CA THR A 213 11.47 19.33 19.95
C THR A 213 12.50 18.21 20.05
N ALA A 214 13.60 18.50 20.75
CA ALA A 214 14.53 17.54 21.33
C ALA A 214 14.40 17.57 22.85
#